data_AF-A0A4Q1F917-F1
#
_entry.id   AF-A0A4Q1F917-F1
#
_cell.length_a   1.000
_cell.length_b   1.000
_cell.length_c   1.000
_cell.angle_alpha   90.00
_cell.angle_beta   90.00
_cell.angle_gamma   90.00
#
_symmetry.space_group_name_H-M   'P 1'
#
loop_
_entity.id
_entity.type
_entity.pdbx_description
1 polymer ?
#
loop_
_entity_poly.entity_id
_entity_poly.type
_entity_poly.pdbx_seq_one_letter_code
_entity_poly.pdbx_strand_id
1 'polypeptide(L)'
;MIKSMQQFITKPRNIFLLDGFGALLTAVLLFFVLRNFNAFFGLSKTILEYLSLLALTFSIYSILCYFLIKNNWKSFLKTICIANILYCILTFGIVVYNCKSISIFGIAYFLGEIIIISGLILLEIKTIRKQ
;
A
#
# COMPACT_ATOMS: atom_id res chain seq x y z
N MET A 1 -23.81 -4.76 9.09
CA MET A 1 -22.52 -4.86 8.37
C MET A 1 -21.70 -3.57 8.42
N ILE A 2 -22.24 -2.39 8.06
CA ILE A 2 -21.48 -1.12 8.10
C ILE A 2 -21.05 -0.71 9.53
N LYS A 3 -21.92 -0.88 10.53
CA LYS A 3 -21.60 -0.61 11.95
C LYS A 3 -20.47 -1.49 12.51
N SER A 4 -20.39 -2.77 12.13
CA SER A 4 -19.35 -3.68 12.61
C SER A 4 -17.99 -3.37 11.99
N MET A 5 -17.94 -2.97 10.71
CA MET A 5 -16.71 -2.48 10.07
C MET A 5 -16.21 -1.19 10.73
N GLN A 6 -17.10 -0.27 11.10
CA GLN A 6 -16.71 0.93 11.83
C GLN A 6 -16.12 0.61 13.21
N GLN A 7 -16.73 -0.31 13.96
CA GLN A 7 -16.18 -0.75 15.26
C GLN A 7 -14.80 -1.41 15.12
N PHE A 8 -14.57 -2.17 14.04
CA PHE A 8 -13.26 -2.77 13.77
C PHE A 8 -12.19 -1.71 13.47
N ILE A 9 -12.51 -0.69 12.68
CA ILE A 9 -11.56 0.37 12.29
C ILE A 9 -11.32 1.38 13.42
N THR A 10 -12.24 1.51 14.39
CA THR A 10 -12.04 2.45 15.54
C THR A 10 -10.90 2.07 16.47
N LYS A 11 -10.41 0.83 16.43
CA LYS A 11 -9.21 0.43 17.17
C LYS A 11 -7.98 0.75 16.32
N PRO A 12 -7.10 1.67 16.74
CA PRO A 12 -5.94 2.07 15.94
C PRO A 12 -5.06 0.89 15.55
N ARG A 13 -4.98 -0.09 16.44
CA ARG A 13 -4.25 -1.34 16.24
C ARG A 13 -4.70 -2.05 14.96
N ASN A 14 -6.00 -2.11 14.68
CA ASN A 14 -6.52 -2.84 13.52
C ASN A 14 -6.18 -2.17 12.17
N ILE A 15 -5.83 -0.88 12.17
CA ILE A 15 -5.39 -0.18 10.96
C ILE A 15 -4.03 -0.71 10.50
N PHE A 16 -3.14 -1.06 11.43
CA PHE A 16 -1.87 -1.72 11.11
C PHE A 16 -2.06 -3.06 10.39
N LEU A 17 -3.07 -3.86 10.77
CA LEU A 17 -3.39 -5.09 10.04
C LEU A 17 -3.98 -4.81 8.67
N LEU A 18 -4.88 -3.82 8.58
CA LEU A 18 -5.49 -3.46 7.31
C LEU A 18 -4.43 -3.02 6.30
N ASP A 19 -3.52 -2.14 6.72
CA ASP A 19 -2.36 -1.73 5.92
C ASP A 19 -1.45 -2.92 5.60
N GLY A 20 -1.09 -3.71 6.62
CA GLY A 20 -0.21 -4.86 6.46
C GLY A 20 -0.72 -5.91 5.45
N PHE A 21 -2.02 -6.23 5.50
CA PHE A 21 -2.64 -7.13 4.51
C PHE A 21 -2.83 -6.47 3.15
N GLY A 22 -3.12 -5.18 3.10
CA GLY A 22 -3.18 -4.42 1.84
C GLY A 22 -1.83 -4.43 1.12
N ALA A 23 -0.75 -4.09 1.83
CA ALA A 23 0.61 -4.13 1.32
C ALA A 23 1.05 -5.55 0.94
N LEU A 24 0.63 -6.58 1.69
CA LEU A 24 0.89 -7.98 1.32
C LEU A 24 0.21 -8.34 -0.01
N LEU A 25 -1.05 -7.94 -0.17
CA LEU A 25 -1.79 -8.17 -1.41
C LEU A 25 -1.10 -7.46 -2.58
N THR A 26 -0.69 -6.20 -2.41
CA THR A 26 0.11 -5.48 -3.41
C THR A 26 1.38 -6.23 -3.76
N ALA A 27 2.17 -6.69 -2.77
CA ALA A 27 3.39 -7.45 -3.02
C ALA A 27 3.14 -8.74 -3.81
N VAL A 28 2.10 -9.49 -3.44
CA VAL A 28 1.70 -10.73 -4.12
C VAL A 28 1.27 -10.46 -5.56
N LEU A 29 0.42 -9.46 -5.80
CA LEU A 29 -0.03 -9.10 -7.15
C LEU A 29 1.14 -8.64 -8.02
N LEU A 30 2.03 -7.80 -7.49
CA LEU A 30 3.20 -7.33 -8.23
C LEU A 30 4.14 -8.49 -8.60
N PHE A 31 4.48 -9.35 -7.64
CA PHE A 31 5.47 -10.40 -7.82
C PHE A 31 4.95 -11.60 -8.63
N PHE A 32 3.73 -12.08 -8.33
CA PHE A 32 3.19 -13.28 -8.96
C PHE A 32 2.35 -12.99 -10.20
N VAL A 33 1.71 -11.83 -10.30
CA VAL A 33 0.88 -11.47 -11.45
C VAL A 33 1.64 -10.54 -12.39
N LEU A 34 1.86 -9.29 -12.01
CA LEU A 34 2.36 -8.28 -12.95
C LEU A 34 3.74 -8.63 -13.48
N ARG A 35 4.64 -9.15 -12.65
CA ARG A 35 5.99 -9.56 -13.08
C ARG A 35 5.97 -10.70 -14.10
N ASN A 36 5.10 -11.69 -13.91
CA ASN A 36 5.00 -12.84 -14.81
C ASN A 36 4.31 -12.46 -16.12
N PHE A 37 3.37 -11.52 -16.07
CA PHE A 37 2.67 -10.95 -17.23
C PHE A 37 3.22 -9.58 -17.65
N ASN A 38 4.52 -9.33 -17.44
CA ASN A 38 5.08 -7.98 -17.59
C ASN A 38 4.97 -7.43 -19.02
N ALA A 39 5.02 -8.29 -20.04
CA ALA A 39 4.80 -7.93 -21.44
C ALA A 39 3.39 -7.39 -21.68
N PHE A 40 2.39 -7.90 -20.96
CA PHE A 40 1.01 -7.40 -21.02
C PHE A 40 0.88 -6.04 -20.34
N PHE A 41 1.52 -5.85 -19.17
CA PHE A 41 1.43 -4.60 -18.41
C PHE A 41 2.35 -3.49 -18.95
N GLY A 42 3.42 -3.82 -19.67
CA GLY A 42 4.33 -2.85 -20.30
C GLY A 42 5.40 -2.27 -19.36
N LEU A 43 5.76 -2.99 -18.29
CA LEU A 43 6.86 -2.63 -17.39
C LEU A 43 7.94 -3.71 -17.33
N SER A 44 9.16 -3.31 -16.96
CA SER A 44 10.25 -4.26 -16.77
C SER A 44 10.01 -5.11 -15.52
N LYS A 45 10.44 -6.38 -15.56
CA LYS A 45 10.34 -7.30 -14.42
C LYS A 45 11.05 -6.74 -13.19
N THR A 46 12.21 -6.12 -13.39
CA THR A 46 13.03 -5.53 -12.34
C THR A 46 12.30 -4.44 -11.57
N ILE A 47 11.56 -3.54 -12.24
CA ILE A 47 10.75 -2.50 -11.56
C ILE A 47 9.68 -3.14 -10.69
N LEU A 48 8.98 -4.15 -11.22
CA LEU A 48 7.90 -4.86 -10.52
C LEU A 48 8.43 -5.64 -9.32
N GLU A 49 9.61 -6.24 -9.43
CA GLU A 49 10.30 -6.91 -8.34
C GLU A 49 10.66 -5.94 -7.21
N TYR A 50 11.25 -4.78 -7.53
CA TYR A 50 11.57 -3.77 -6.52
C TYR A 50 10.34 -3.23 -5.82
N LEU A 51 9.26 -2.92 -6.56
CA LEU A 51 8.00 -2.49 -5.95
C LEU A 51 7.39 -3.59 -5.06
N SER A 52 7.43 -4.85 -5.51
CA SER A 52 6.92 -5.97 -4.71
C SER A 52 7.70 -6.17 -3.42
N LEU A 53 9.03 -6.03 -3.46
CA LEU A 53 9.88 -6.13 -2.28
C LEU A 53 9.61 -4.97 -1.32
N LEU A 54 9.45 -3.76 -1.83
CA LEU A 54 9.09 -2.59 -1.04
C LEU A 54 7.73 -2.80 -0.34
N ALA A 55 6.70 -3.22 -1.09
CA ALA A 55 5.39 -3.54 -0.52
C ALA A 55 5.45 -4.67 0.52
N LEU A 56 6.29 -5.70 0.30
CA LEU A 56 6.49 -6.77 1.27
C LEU A 56 7.14 -6.26 2.56
N THR A 57 8.14 -5.38 2.46
CA THR A 57 8.76 -4.77 3.65
C THR A 57 7.77 -3.92 4.44
N PHE A 58 6.89 -3.17 3.77
CA PHE A 58 5.82 -2.42 4.43
C PHE A 58 4.83 -3.35 5.11
N SER A 59 4.44 -4.44 4.45
CA SER A 59 3.56 -5.46 5.02
C SER A 59 4.13 -6.02 6.33
N ILE A 60 5.39 -6.46 6.30
CA ILE A 60 6.07 -7.01 7.49
C ILE A 60 6.12 -5.95 8.59
N TYR A 61 6.53 -4.72 8.27
CA TYR A 61 6.59 -3.63 9.25
C TYR A 61 5.24 -3.38 9.93
N SER A 62 4.17 -3.25 9.14
CA SER A 62 2.83 -2.96 9.66
C SER A 62 2.26 -4.13 10.48
N ILE A 63 2.47 -5.37 10.05
CA ILE A 63 2.08 -6.56 10.82
C ILE A 63 2.87 -6.65 12.13
N LEU A 64 4.17 -6.37 12.12
CA LEU A 64 4.98 -6.34 13.35
C LEU A 64 4.49 -5.23 14.29
N CYS A 65 4.17 -4.04 13.76
CA CYS A 65 3.59 -2.96 14.55
C CYS A 65 2.28 -3.39 15.22
N TYR A 66 1.43 -4.18 14.53
CA TYR A 66 0.22 -4.73 15.13
C TYR A 66 0.48 -5.59 16.37
N PHE A 67 1.51 -6.44 16.35
CA PHE A 67 1.79 -7.36 17.45
C PHE A 67 2.61 -6.74 18.58
N LEU A 68 3.57 -5.88 18.23
CA LEU A 68 4.58 -5.40 19.16
C LEU A 68 4.25 -4.03 19.78
N ILE A 69 3.52 -3.16 19.06
CA ILE A 69 3.30 -1.78 19.52
C ILE A 69 2.02 -1.70 20.35
N LYS A 70 2.22 -1.46 21.66
CA LYS A 70 1.13 -1.22 22.63
C LYS A 70 0.99 0.27 22.99
N ASN A 71 2.12 1.00 23.10
CA ASN A 71 2.16 2.44 23.37
C ASN A 71 2.70 3.21 22.15
N ASN A 72 2.46 4.52 22.09
CA ASN A 72 2.95 5.42 21.03
C ASN A 72 2.55 5.03 19.59
N TRP A 73 1.47 4.26 19.43
CA TRP A 73 0.96 3.78 18.14
C TRP A 73 0.77 4.90 17.10
N LYS A 74 0.45 6.13 17.53
CA LYS A 74 0.30 7.29 16.63
C LYS A 74 1.58 7.59 15.83
N SER A 75 2.74 7.49 16.47
CA SER A 75 4.02 7.77 15.80
C SER A 75 4.30 6.73 14.71
N PHE A 76 4.11 5.45 15.03
CA PHE A 76 4.25 4.35 14.08
C PHE A 76 3.26 4.45 12.92
N LEU A 77 2.01 4.79 13.21
CA LEU A 77 0.99 4.99 12.18
C LEU A 77 1.32 6.19 11.27
N LYS A 78 1.92 7.26 11.83
CA LYS A 78 2.42 8.40 11.05
C LYS A 78 3.56 7.98 10.12
N THR A 79 4.47 7.12 10.57
CA THR A 79 5.55 6.57 9.73
C THR A 79 4.98 5.77 8.55
N ILE A 80 3.98 4.91 8.80
CA ILE A 80 3.31 4.14 7.74
C ILE A 80 2.64 5.08 6.73
N CYS A 81 1.90 6.07 7.23
CA CYS A 81 1.25 7.07 6.39
C CYS A 81 2.25 7.80 5.48
N ILE A 82 3.40 8.23 6.02
CA ILE A 82 4.47 8.86 5.22
C ILE A 82 5.03 7.87 4.20
N ALA A 83 5.27 6.62 4.59
CA ALA A 83 5.78 5.58 3.70
C ALA A 83 4.80 5.29 2.52
N ASN A 84 3.51 5.20 2.80
CA ASN A 84 2.46 5.02 1.80
C ASN A 84 2.36 6.22 0.84
N ILE A 85 2.50 7.46 1.35
CA ILE A 85 2.57 8.66 0.50
C ILE A 85 3.77 8.58 -0.44
N LEU A 86 4.96 8.27 0.10
CA LEU A 86 6.18 8.15 -0.69
C LEU A 86 6.08 7.03 -1.74
N TYR A 87 5.46 5.91 -1.38
CA TYR A 87 5.18 4.82 -2.32
C TYR A 87 4.25 5.25 -3.44
N CYS A 88 3.13 5.94 -3.13
CA CYS A 88 2.24 6.47 -4.16
C CYS A 88 2.96 7.44 -5.10
N ILE A 89 3.81 8.34 -4.56
CA ILE A 89 4.61 9.26 -5.37
C ILE A 89 5.60 8.51 -6.27
N LEU A 90 6.29 7.50 -5.73
CA LEU A 90 7.22 6.66 -6.47
C LEU A 90 6.50 5.91 -7.60
N THR A 91 5.39 5.24 -7.31
CA THR A 91 4.58 4.50 -8.26
C THR A 91 4.04 5.42 -9.36
N PHE A 92 3.53 6.60 -9.00
CA PHE A 92 3.10 7.59 -9.98
C PHE A 92 4.27 8.05 -10.87
N GLY A 93 5.44 8.33 -10.28
CA GLY A 93 6.65 8.67 -11.01
C GLY A 93 7.07 7.60 -12.01
N ILE A 94 6.98 6.31 -11.63
CA ILE A 94 7.26 5.17 -12.51
C ILE A 94 6.27 5.13 -13.69
N VAL A 95 4.98 5.35 -13.45
CA VAL A 95 3.96 5.40 -14.50
C VAL A 95 4.25 6.54 -15.49
N VAL A 96 4.56 7.74 -15.00
CA VAL A 96 4.87 8.90 -15.84
C VAL A 96 6.16 8.68 -16.64
N TYR A 97 7.22 8.18 -15.99
CA TYR A 97 8.51 7.92 -16.65
C TYR A 97 8.38 6.87 -17.76
N ASN A 98 7.56 5.84 -17.54
CA ASN A 98 7.34 4.76 -18.50
C ASN A 98 6.09 4.98 -19.37
N CYS A 99 5.53 6.20 -19.45
CA CYS A 99 4.24 6.48 -20.10
C CYS A 99 4.17 6.03 -21.58
N LYS A 100 5.31 5.96 -22.27
CA LYS A 100 5.39 5.47 -23.66
C LYS A 100 5.38 3.94 -23.78
N SER A 101 5.81 3.22 -22.75
CA SER A 101 6.01 1.77 -22.76
C SER A 101 4.93 1.02 -21.98
N ILE A 102 4.39 1.65 -20.94
CA ILE A 102 3.36 1.08 -20.09
C ILE A 102 2.05 0.91 -20.88
N SER A 103 1.39 -0.23 -20.69
CA SER A 103 0.09 -0.48 -21.32
C SER A 103 -1.04 0.26 -20.60
N ILE A 104 -2.19 0.37 -21.26
CA ILE A 104 -3.42 0.88 -20.64
C ILE A 104 -3.82 0.08 -19.39
N PHE A 105 -3.58 -1.24 -19.39
CA PHE A 105 -3.86 -2.12 -18.25
C PHE A 105 -2.89 -1.89 -17.09
N GLY A 106 -1.62 -1.61 -17.40
CA GLY A 106 -0.61 -1.20 -16.42
C GLY A 106 -0.99 0.12 -15.76
N ILE A 107 -1.34 1.13 -16.55
CA ILE A 107 -1.81 2.42 -16.03
C ILE A 107 -3.04 2.23 -15.14
N ALA A 108 -4.04 1.47 -15.61
CA ALA A 108 -5.27 1.21 -14.85
C ALA A 108 -4.97 0.52 -13.50
N TYR A 109 -4.07 -0.47 -13.49
CA TYR A 109 -3.66 -1.15 -12.26
C TYR A 109 -3.01 -0.18 -11.27
N PHE A 110 -1.98 0.57 -11.68
CA PHE A 110 -1.24 1.44 -10.78
C PHE A 110 -2.06 2.66 -10.31
N LEU A 111 -2.92 3.21 -11.17
CA LEU A 111 -3.86 4.25 -10.75
C LEU A 111 -4.87 3.70 -9.73
N GLY A 112 -5.39 2.48 -9.95
CA GLY A 112 -6.24 1.79 -8.98
C GLY A 112 -5.55 1.58 -7.64
N GLU A 113 -4.30 1.12 -7.67
CA GLU A 113 -3.44 0.96 -6.49
C GLU A 113 -3.27 2.28 -5.73
N ILE A 114 -2.91 3.37 -6.44
CA ILE A 114 -2.77 4.71 -5.85
C ILE A 114 -4.07 5.18 -5.20
N ILE A 115 -5.23 4.96 -5.83
CA ILE A 115 -6.54 5.35 -5.29
C ILE A 115 -6.83 4.58 -3.99
N ILE A 116 -6.60 3.26 -3.98
CA ILE A 116 -6.83 2.41 -2.81
C ILE A 116 -5.92 2.84 -1.65
N ILE A 117 -4.62 3.02 -1.90
CA ILE A 117 -3.66 3.44 -0.88
C ILE A 117 -3.96 4.86 -0.39
N SER A 118 -4.37 5.77 -1.28
CA SER A 118 -4.80 7.12 -0.88
C SER A 118 -6.02 7.08 0.05
N GLY A 119 -6.98 6.19 -0.23
CA GLY A 119 -8.11 5.95 0.67
C GLY A 119 -7.67 5.47 2.05
N LEU A 120 -6.67 4.58 2.11
CA LEU A 120 -6.08 4.10 3.36
C LEU A 120 -5.37 5.22 4.13
N ILE A 121 -4.55 6.04 3.46
CA ILE A 121 -3.88 7.21 4.04
C ILE A 121 -4.89 8.15 4.70
N LEU A 122 -6.04 8.41 4.07
CA LEU A 122 -7.10 9.24 4.65
C LEU A 122 -7.67 8.63 5.94
N LEU A 123 -7.82 7.30 6.01
CA LEU A 123 -8.26 6.60 7.22
C LEU A 123 -7.20 6.68 8.34
N GLU A 124 -5.92 6.56 8.00
CA GLU A 124 -4.81 6.69 8.94
C GLU A 124 -4.77 8.10 9.55
N ILE A 125 -4.78 9.14 8.71
CA ILE A 125 -4.79 10.55 9.15
C ILE A 125 -6.00 10.82 10.04
N LYS A 126 -7.18 10.34 9.64
CA LYS A 126 -8.40 10.49 10.43
C LYS A 126 -8.27 9.85 11.81
N THR A 127 -7.62 8.69 11.90
CA THR A 127 -7.42 7.97 13.16
C THR A 127 -6.40 8.65 14.06
N ILE A 128 -5.32 9.18 13.48
CA ILE A 128 -4.31 9.97 14.20
C ILE A 128 -4.93 11.26 14.78
N ARG A 129 -5.84 11.91 14.05
CA ARG A 129 -6.47 13.19 14.49
C ARG A 129 -7.61 13.04 15.48
N LYS A 130 -8.31 11.90 15.48
CA LYS A 130 -9.53 11.68 16.29
C LYS A 130 -9.22 11.29 17.75
N GLN A 131 -8.00 10.87 18.04
CA GLN A 131 -7.56 10.44 19.37
C GLN A 131 -6.30 11.20 19.77
#